data_AF-A0A6I9VTB7-F1
#
_entry.id   AF-A0A6I9VTB7-F1
#
_cell.length_a   1.000
_cell.length_b   1.000
_cell.length_c   1.000
_cell.angle_alpha   90.00
_cell.angle_beta   90.00
_cell.angle_gamma   90.00
#
_symmetry.space_group_name_H-M   'P 1'
#
loop_
_entity.id
_entity.type
_entity.pdbx_description
1 polymer ?
#
loop_
_entity_poly.entity_id
_entity_poly.type
_entity_poly.pdbx_seq_one_letter_code
_entity_poly.pdbx_strand_id
1 'polypeptide(L)' 'MALGFLNLNDKVATGNQGLKDVVMALRWIQKNISQFGGDPENVTIFGESAGGAIVHYLTLSPLAKGTRRPFFPFFEF' A
#
# COMPACT_ATOMS: atom_id res chain seq x y z
N MET A 1 -3.76 -3.79 16.51
CA MET A 1 -4.50 -4.06 15.25
C MET A 1 -5.82 -3.30 15.13
N ALA A 2 -6.57 -3.07 16.22
CA ALA A 2 -7.90 -2.44 16.15
C ALA A 2 -7.92 -1.09 15.40
N LEU A 3 -7.07 -0.11 15.76
CA LEU A 3 -7.13 1.22 15.13
C LEU A 3 -6.98 1.21 13.59
N GLY A 4 -6.18 0.30 13.03
CA GLY A 4 -5.94 0.23 11.59
C GLY A 4 -6.96 -0.63 10.82
N PHE A 5 -7.65 -1.55 11.50
CA PHE A 5 -8.43 -2.59 10.82
C PHE A 5 -9.83 -2.80 11.40
N LEU A 6 -10.26 -2.00 12.38
CA LEU A 6 -11.59 -2.07 12.97
C LEU A 6 -12.66 -1.82 11.90
N ASN A 7 -13.52 -2.81 11.73
CA ASN A 7 -14.71 -2.73 10.91
C ASN A 7 -15.92 -3.03 11.79
N LEU A 8 -16.85 -2.06 11.89
CA LEU A 8 -18.11 -2.22 12.63
C LEU A 8 -19.31 -2.40 11.68
N ASN A 9 -19.04 -2.63 10.39
CA ASN A 9 -20.02 -2.56 9.31
C ASN A 9 -20.83 -1.26 9.29
N ASP A 10 -20.18 -0.16 9.69
CA ASP A 10 -20.75 1.18 9.77
C ASP A 10 -19.90 2.16 8.94
N LYS A 11 -20.53 3.24 8.45
CA LYS A 11 -19.88 4.27 7.65
C LYS A 11 -18.74 4.98 8.38
N VAL A 12 -18.77 5.09 9.72
CA VAL A 12 -17.70 5.74 10.50
C VAL A 12 -16.51 4.80 10.73
N ALA A 13 -16.72 3.49 10.62
CA ALA A 13 -15.72 2.46 10.87
C ALA A 13 -15.77 1.38 9.78
N THR A 14 -15.43 1.76 8.55
CA THR A 14 -15.47 0.88 7.37
C THR A 14 -14.34 -0.16 7.32
N GLY A 15 -13.40 -0.13 8.26
CA GLY A 15 -12.17 -0.94 8.21
C GLY A 15 -11.12 -0.46 7.20
N ASN A 16 -10.03 -1.22 7.14
CA ASN A 16 -8.90 -1.07 6.22
C ASN A 16 -8.20 0.30 6.26
N GLN A 17 -8.26 1.00 7.39
CA GLN A 17 -7.58 2.29 7.54
C GLN A 17 -6.07 2.14 7.36
N GLY A 18 -5.45 1.08 7.91
CA GLY A 18 -4.03 0.79 7.70
C GLY A 18 -3.67 0.55 6.23
N LEU A 19 -4.54 -0.08 5.44
CA LEU A 19 -4.32 -0.22 3.99
C LEU A 19 -4.45 1.13 3.26
N LYS A 20 -5.41 1.97 3.67
CA LYS A 20 -5.60 3.31 3.10
C LYS A 20 -4.41 4.22 3.43
N ASP A 21 -3.84 4.10 4.63
CA ASP A 21 -2.64 4.82 5.04
C ASP A 21 -1.45 4.46 4.14
N VAL A 22 -1.26 3.17 3.85
CA VAL A 22 -0.22 2.72 2.90
C VAL A 22 -0.48 3.27 1.50
N VAL A 23 -1.72 3.25 1.01
CA VAL A 23 -2.06 3.89 -0.29
C VAL A 23 -1.74 5.39 -0.29
N MET A 24 -2.03 6.11 0.80
CA MET A 24 -1.68 7.52 0.92
C MET A 24 -0.17 7.74 0.93
N ALA A 25 0.59 6.90 1.64
CA ALA A 25 2.06 6.94 1.63
C ALA A 25 2.61 6.72 0.22
N LEU A 26 2.07 5.76 -0.54
CA LEU A 26 2.48 5.52 -1.92
C LEU A 26 2.19 6.72 -2.83
N ARG A 27 1.03 7.36 -2.68
CA ARG A 27 0.70 8.58 -3.42
C ARG A 27 1.67 9.72 -3.08
N TRP A 28 2.06 9.83 -1.82
CA TRP A 28 3.06 10.80 -1.40
C TRP A 28 4.43 10.50 -2.03
N ILE A 29 4.87 9.24 -2.02
CA ILE A 29 6.14 8.83 -2.67
C ILE A 29 6.09 9.17 -4.16
N GLN A 30 5.03 8.76 -4.86
CA GLN A 30 4.84 9.05 -6.29
C GLN A 30 4.93 10.55 -6.62
N LYS A 31 4.42 11.41 -5.74
CA LYS A 31 4.46 12.88 -5.93
C LYS A 31 5.82 13.49 -5.61
N ASN A 32 6.59 12.92 -4.69
CA ASN A 32 7.73 13.61 -4.09
C ASN A 32 9.09 12.95 -4.34
N ILE A 33 9.15 11.67 -4.69
CA ILE A 33 10.42 10.93 -4.72
C ILE A 33 11.43 11.47 -5.74
N SER A 34 10.97 12.15 -6.79
CA SER A 34 11.83 12.85 -7.76
C SER A 34 12.68 13.96 -7.12
N GLN A 35 12.18 14.62 -6.08
CA GLN A 35 12.91 15.65 -5.34
C GLN A 35 14.07 15.07 -4.51
N PHE A 36 14.05 13.75 -4.26
CA PHE A 36 15.08 13.01 -3.56
C PHE A 36 15.99 12.23 -4.52
N GLY A 37 15.87 12.44 -5.83
CA GLY A 37 16.66 11.76 -6.85
C GLY A 37 16.15 10.35 -7.22
N GLY A 38 14.97 9.95 -6.75
CA GLY A 38 14.34 8.70 -7.16
C GLY A 38 13.46 8.85 -8.39
N ASP A 39 13.17 7.73 -9.06
CA ASP A 39 12.25 7.70 -10.20
C ASP A 39 10.84 7.31 -9.72
N PRO A 40 9.83 8.21 -9.79
CA PRO A 40 8.45 7.89 -9.41
C PRO A 40 7.86 6.74 -10.24
N GLU A 41 8.31 6.56 -11.48
CA GLU A 41 7.86 5.49 -12.38
C GLU A 41 8.59 4.16 -12.11
N ASN A 42 9.50 4.12 -11.12
CA ASN A 42 10.28 2.96 -10.73
C ASN A 42 10.36 2.75 -9.22
N VAL A 43 9.19 2.70 -8.58
CA VAL A 43 9.06 2.40 -7.15
C VAL A 43 8.71 0.92 -6.95
N THR A 44 9.55 0.19 -6.20
CA THR A 44 9.29 -1.20 -5.80
C THR A 44 8.77 -1.24 -4.37
N ILE A 45 7.73 -2.03 -4.14
CA ILE A 45 7.14 -2.23 -2.82
C ILE A 45 7.44 -3.65 -2.36
N PHE A 46 7.98 -3.76 -1.15
CA PHE A 46 8.39 -5.01 -0.52
C PHE A 46 7.85 -5.08 0.92
N GLY A 47 7.52 -6.28 1.39
CA GLY A 47 7.09 -6.51 2.76
C GLY A 47 7.12 -7.98 3.16
N GLU A 48 7.28 -8.23 4.45
CA GLU A 48 7.33 -9.56 5.07
C GLU A 48 6.15 -9.72 6.06
N SER A 49 5.70 -10.96 6.32
CA SER A 49 4.58 -11.27 7.22
C SER A 49 3.30 -10.47 6.86
N ALA A 50 2.73 -9.73 7.81
CA ALA A 50 1.61 -8.82 7.57
C ALA A 50 1.92 -7.75 6.51
N GLY A 51 3.18 -7.32 6.40
CA GLY A 51 3.66 -6.44 5.34
C GLY A 51 3.57 -7.11 3.97
N GLY A 52 3.95 -8.38 3.85
CA GLY A 52 3.81 -9.16 2.62
C GLY A 52 2.35 -9.34 2.20
N ALA A 53 1.46 -9.56 3.17
CA ALA A 53 0.01 -9.58 2.92
C ALA A 53 -0.50 -8.21 2.45
N ILE A 54 -0.02 -7.09 3.03
CA ILE A 54 -0.35 -5.74 2.57
C ILE A 54 0.12 -5.53 1.13
N VAL A 55 1.36 -5.91 0.79
CA VAL A 55 1.88 -5.85 -0.58
C VAL A 55 0.98 -6.61 -1.54
N HIS A 56 0.55 -7.82 -1.17
CA HIS A 56 -0.40 -8.61 -1.96
C HIS A 56 -1.77 -7.92 -2.09
N TYR A 57 -2.34 -7.35 -1.02
CA TYR A 57 -3.61 -6.61 -1.13
C TYR A 57 -3.53 -5.38 -2.03
N LEU A 58 -2.36 -4.73 -2.10
CA LEU A 58 -2.17 -3.58 -2.97
C LEU A 58 -2.16 -3.98 -4.46
N THR A 59 -1.71 -5.17 -4.84
CA THR A 59 -1.79 -5.62 -6.25
C THR A 59 -3.23 -5.80 -6.71
N LEU A 60 -4.13 -6.16 -5.80
CA LEU A 60 -5.55 -6.38 -6.06
C LEU A 60 -6.37 -5.07 -5.98
N SER A 61 -5.89 -4.10 -5.20
CA SER A 61 -6.65 -2.89 -4.89
C SER A 61 -6.71 -1.93 -6.09
N PRO A 62 -7.90 -1.49 -6.54
CA PRO A 62 -8.01 -0.46 -7.56
C PRO A 62 -7.43 0.88 -7.11
N LEU A 63 -7.34 1.12 -5.80
CA LEU A 63 -6.77 2.36 -5.25
C LEU A 63 -5.24 2.45 -5.42
N ALA A 64 -4.59 1.33 -5.70
CA ALA A 64 -3.14 1.21 -5.90
C ALA A 64 -2.74 1.06 -7.38
N LYS A 65 -3.69 1.00 -8.33
CA LYS A 65 -3.45 0.85 -9.78
C LYS A 65 -2.56 1.94 -10.41
N GLY A 66 -2.34 3.06 -9.73
CA GLY A 66 -1.46 4.14 -10.21
C GLY A 66 0.03 3.92 -9.93
N THR A 67 0.39 2.95 -9.08
CA THR A 67 1.77 2.60 -8.74
C THR A 67 2.28 1.62 -9.80
N ARG A 68 2.90 2.14 -10.86
CA ARG A 68 3.27 1.36 -12.04
C ARG A 68 4.66 0.73 -11.86
N ARG A 69 4.80 -0.41 -11.15
CA ARG A 69 5.88 -1.44 -11.26
C ARG A 69 5.76 -2.56 -10.19
N PRO A 70 6.55 -3.68 -10.24
CA PRO A 70 6.13 -4.93 -9.61
C PRO A 70 6.14 -4.85 -8.08
N PHE A 71 5.07 -5.38 -7.50
CA PHE A 71 4.97 -5.70 -6.09
C PHE A 71 5.63 -7.06 -5.87
N PHE A 72 6.56 -7.16 -4.92
CA PHE A 72 7.17 -8.45 -4.56
C PHE A 72 6.58 -8.92 -3.22
N PRO A 73 5.55 -9.79 -3.23
CA PRO A 73 5.11 -10.45 -2.02
C PRO A 73 6.15 -11.50 -1.60
N PHE A 74 6.50 -11.55 -0.32
CA PHE A 74 7.50 -12.49 0.22
C PHE A 74 7.13 -13.98 0.06
N PHE A 75 5.90 -14.32 -0.36
CA PHE A 75 5.45 -15.70 -0.57
C PHE A 75 5.90 -16.35 -1.89
N GLU A 76 6.71 -15.66 -2.72
CA GLU A 76 7.21 -16.18 -4.01
C GLU A 76 8.67 -16.70 -3.97
N PHE A 77 9.23 -16.96 -2.77
CA PHE A 77 10.53 -17.62 -2.59
C PHE A 77 10.43 -18.90 -1.76
#